data_AF-A0A977PWL9-F1
#
_entry.id   AF-A0A977PWL9-F1
#
_cell.length_a   1.000
_cell.length_b   1.000
_cell.length_c   1.000
_cell.angle_alpha   90.00
_cell.angle_beta   90.00
_cell.angle_gamma   90.00
#
_symmetry.space_group_name_H-M   'P 1'
#
loop_
_entity.id
_entity.type
_entity.pdbx_description
1 polymer ?
#
loop_
_entity_poly.entity_id
_entity_poly.type
_entity_poly.pdbx_seq_one_letter_code
_entity_poly.pdbx_strand_id
1 'polypeptide(L)' 'MSNLVLTDEQAIQLVEQLPQQQQAKLMRVLLQKSWSQWLELSQSGQVNIRQIAADKNKNWDEMNKDEQKVLIDEILRE' A
#
# COMPACT_ATOMS: atom_id res chain seq x y z
N MET A 1 12.83 -6.14 -32.53
CA MET A 1 11.54 -6.40 -31.85
C MET A 1 10.95 -5.05 -31.51
N SER A 2 9.78 -4.74 -32.05
CA SER A 2 9.03 -3.53 -31.67
C SER A 2 8.52 -3.70 -30.25
N ASN A 3 8.92 -2.81 -29.35
CA ASN A 3 8.37 -2.82 -28.00
C ASN A 3 6.90 -2.43 -28.07
N LEU A 4 6.03 -3.27 -27.50
CA LEU A 4 4.65 -2.91 -27.27
C LEU A 4 4.64 -1.87 -26.15
N VAL A 5 4.24 -0.65 -26.48
CA VAL A 5 4.02 0.43 -25.50
C VAL A 5 2.54 0.43 -25.16
N LEU A 6 2.22 0.17 -23.90
CA LEU A 6 0.85 0.21 -23.37
C LEU A 6 0.68 1.46 -22.53
N THR A 7 -0.52 2.05 -22.57
CA THR A 7 -0.93 3.02 -21.53
C THR A 7 -1.24 2.27 -20.24
N ASP A 8 -1.30 3.01 -19.13
CA ASP A 8 -1.65 2.44 -17.83
C ASP A 8 -3.06 1.81 -17.87
N GLU A 9 -4.04 2.47 -18.51
CA GLU A 9 -5.40 1.92 -18.65
C GLU A 9 -5.41 0.61 -19.46
N GLN A 10 -4.62 0.54 -20.53
CA GLN A 10 -4.51 -0.67 -21.34
C GLN A 10 -3.88 -1.82 -20.54
N ALA A 11 -2.87 -1.53 -19.72
CA ALA A 11 -2.25 -2.51 -18.85
C ALA A 11 -3.25 -3.02 -17.79
N ILE A 12 -4.02 -2.12 -17.16
CA ILE A 12 -5.03 -2.48 -16.15
C ILE A 12 -6.14 -3.35 -16.76
N GLN A 13 -6.71 -2.94 -17.89
CA GLN A 13 -7.75 -3.72 -18.58
C GLN A 13 -7.29 -5.12 -18.95
N LEU A 14 -6.02 -5.29 -19.35
CA LEU A 14 -5.46 -6.61 -19.62
C LEU A 14 -5.43 -7.49 -18.36
N VAL A 15 -5.08 -6.91 -17.21
CA VAL A 15 -5.07 -7.65 -15.93
C VAL A 15 -6.48 -8.03 -15.49
N GLU A 16 -7.46 -7.13 -15.65
CA GLU A 16 -8.85 -7.38 -15.29
C GLU A 16 -9.48 -8.54 -16.08
N GLN A 17 -9.05 -8.75 -17.32
CA GLN A 17 -9.49 -9.85 -18.17
C GLN A 17 -8.87 -11.21 -17.78
N LEU A 18 -7.85 -11.24 -16.94
CA LEU A 18 -7.21 -12.49 -16.51
C LEU A 18 -8.10 -13.26 -15.52
N PRO A 19 -8.08 -14.60 -15.52
CA PRO A 19 -8.66 -15.40 -14.45
C PRO A 19 -8.06 -15.03 -13.10
N GLN A 20 -8.85 -15.12 -12.02
CA GLN A 20 -8.45 -14.74 -10.66
C GLN A 20 -7.13 -15.38 -10.21
N GLN A 21 -6.89 -16.65 -10.57
CA GLN A 21 -5.63 -17.35 -10.24
C GLN A 21 -4.41 -16.70 -10.90
N GLN A 22 -4.56 -16.17 -12.12
CA GLN A 22 -3.49 -15.50 -12.85
C GLN A 22 -3.28 -14.08 -12.34
N GLN A 23 -4.35 -13.36 -11.99
CA GLN A 23 -4.26 -12.06 -11.30
C GLN A 23 -3.49 -12.20 -9.98
N ALA A 24 -3.81 -13.21 -9.17
CA ALA A 24 -3.11 -13.49 -7.91
C ALA A 24 -1.62 -13.79 -8.13
N LYS A 25 -1.28 -14.52 -9.21
CA LYS A 25 0.11 -14.78 -9.59
C LYS A 25 0.83 -13.49 -10.00
N LEU A 26 0.19 -12.66 -10.82
CA LEU A 26 0.74 -11.37 -11.25
C LEU A 26 0.99 -10.46 -10.04
N MET A 27 0.04 -10.37 -9.12
CA MET A 27 0.18 -9.57 -7.91
C MET A 27 1.40 -10.01 -7.06
N ARG A 28 1.61 -11.32 -6.89
CA ARG A 28 2.82 -11.82 -6.19
C ARG A 28 4.12 -11.39 -6.87
N VAL A 29 4.17 -11.41 -8.20
CA VAL A 29 5.35 -10.97 -8.97
C VAL A 29 5.57 -9.47 -8.81
N LEU A 30 4.50 -8.67 -8.89
CA LEU A 30 4.56 -7.23 -8.72
C LEU A 30 5.04 -6.85 -7.31
N LEU A 31 4.55 -7.53 -6.26
CA LEU A 31 4.99 -7.28 -4.88
C LEU A 31 6.47 -7.57 -4.63
N GLN A 32 7.12 -8.41 -5.44
CA GLN A 32 8.55 -8.68 -5.35
C GLN A 32 9.43 -7.61 -5.99
N LYS A 33 8.83 -6.63 -6.69
CA LYS A 33 9.58 -5.51 -7.28
C LYS A 33 9.82 -4.42 -6.24
N SER A 34 10.99 -3.79 -6.31
CA SER A 34 11.31 -2.62 -5.51
C SER A 34 10.60 -1.39 -6.10
N TRP A 35 9.39 -1.14 -5.63
CA TRP A 35 8.66 0.09 -5.93
C TRP A 35 9.28 1.19 -5.05
N SER A 36 10.21 1.96 -5.60
CA SER A 36 10.88 3.06 -4.90
C SER A 36 9.87 3.99 -4.21
N GLN A 37 8.78 4.34 -4.90
CA GLN A 37 7.69 5.13 -4.36
C GLN A 37 6.82 4.40 -3.32
N TRP A 38 6.69 3.07 -3.37
CA TRP A 38 5.91 2.34 -2.38
C TRP A 38 6.68 2.17 -1.07
N LEU A 39 8.02 2.03 -1.14
CA LEU A 39 8.88 2.09 0.04
C LEU A 39 8.79 3.47 0.70
N GLU A 40 8.85 4.54 -0.11
CA GLU A 40 8.63 5.92 0.36
C GLU A 40 7.23 6.12 0.94
N LEU A 41 6.16 5.60 0.32
CA LEU A 41 4.79 5.69 0.85
C LEU A 41 4.60 4.85 2.12
N SER A 42 5.24 3.69 2.23
CA SER A 42 5.20 2.85 3.44
C SER A 42 5.98 3.46 4.61
N GLN A 43 7.12 4.10 4.33
CA GLN A 43 7.91 4.82 5.33
C GLN A 43 7.23 6.13 5.71
N SER A 44 6.68 6.86 4.75
CA SER A 44 5.87 8.06 5.00
C SER A 44 4.61 7.74 5.81
N GLY A 45 3.96 6.60 5.54
CA GLY A 45 2.83 6.12 6.34
C GLY A 45 3.21 5.82 7.79
N GLN A 46 4.40 5.23 8.04
CA GLN A 46 4.89 4.99 9.40
C GLN A 46 5.31 6.27 10.14
N VAL A 47 5.94 7.22 9.44
CA VAL A 47 6.29 8.53 9.99
C VAL A 47 5.03 9.33 10.33
N ASN A 48 4.05 9.33 9.44
CA ASN A 48 2.77 10.01 9.65
C ASN A 48 2.00 9.41 10.83
N ILE A 49 1.96 8.08 10.98
CA ILE A 49 1.24 7.44 12.09
C ILE A 49 1.87 7.78 13.46
N ARG A 50 3.21 7.80 13.56
CA ARG A 50 3.89 8.21 14.81
C ARG A 50 3.62 9.68 15.13
N GLN A 51 3.61 10.53 14.11
CA GLN A 51 3.31 11.96 14.28
C GLN A 51 1.86 12.20 14.69
N ILE A 52 0.89 11.53 14.05
CA ILE A 52 -0.53 11.61 14.41
C ILE A 52 -0.79 11.04 15.81
N ALA A 53 -0.10 9.96 16.19
CA ALA A 53 -0.18 9.43 17.54
C ALA A 53 0.33 10.48 18.56
N ALA A 54 1.48 11.09 18.29
CA ALA A 54 2.05 12.13 19.15
C ALA A 54 1.14 13.36 19.27
N ASP A 55 0.53 13.82 18.16
CA ASP A 55 -0.45 14.92 18.15
C ASP A 55 -1.69 14.62 19.01
N LYS A 56 -2.03 13.32 19.16
CA LYS A 56 -3.09 12.82 20.05
C LYS A 56 -2.60 12.42 21.45
N ASN A 57 -1.36 12.79 21.84
CA ASN A 57 -0.69 12.40 23.09
C ASN A 57 -0.60 10.87 23.31
N LYS A 58 -0.50 10.09 22.23
CA LYS A 58 -0.33 8.63 22.24
C LYS A 58 1.06 8.25 21.74
N ASN A 59 1.64 7.18 22.26
CA ASN A 59 2.92 6.64 21.80
C ASN A 59 2.70 5.38 20.95
N TRP A 60 2.83 5.52 19.62
CA TRP A 60 2.60 4.42 18.68
C TRP A 60 3.43 3.16 18.98
N ASP A 61 4.69 3.33 19.39
CA ASP A 61 5.62 2.23 19.61
C ASP A 61 5.35 1.49 20.95
N GLU A 62 4.54 2.07 21.85
CA GLU A 62 4.09 1.45 23.11
C GLU A 62 2.66 0.91 23.03
N MET A 63 1.89 1.29 22.01
CA MET A 63 0.52 0.82 21.80
C MET A 63 0.48 -0.66 21.43
N ASN A 64 -0.50 -1.38 21.97
CA ASN A 64 -0.77 -2.75 21.56
C ASN A 64 -1.52 -2.78 20.20
N LYS A 65 -1.65 -3.98 19.61
CA LYS A 65 -2.23 -4.14 18.26
C LYS A 65 -3.67 -3.65 18.14
N ASP A 66 -4.47 -3.77 19.20
CA ASP A 66 -5.87 -3.34 19.18
C ASP A 66 -5.96 -1.81 19.23
N GLU A 67 -5.13 -1.17 20.06
CA GLU A 67 -5.03 0.29 20.14
C GLU A 67 -4.52 0.89 18.82
N GLN A 68 -3.51 0.25 18.20
CA GLN A 68 -2.98 0.64 16.90
C GLN A 68 -4.06 0.57 15.81
N LYS A 69 -4.88 -0.48 15.83
CA LYS A 69 -5.98 -0.66 14.88
C LYS A 69 -7.05 0.42 15.03
N VAL A 70 -7.43 0.76 16.26
CA VAL A 70 -8.37 1.86 16.53
C VAL A 70 -7.84 3.18 15.99
N LEU A 71 -6.55 3.48 16.18
CA LEU A 71 -5.95 4.70 15.66
C LEU A 71 -5.90 4.73 14.13
N ILE A 72 -5.58 3.61 13.48
CA ILE A 72 -5.64 3.49 12.02
C ILE A 72 -7.08 3.71 11.52
N ASP A 73 -8.06 3.11 12.17
CA ASP A 73 -9.48 3.26 11.82
C ASP A 73 -9.97 4.71 12.01
N GLU A 74 -9.47 5.43 13.02
CA GLU A 74 -9.72 6.87 13.21
C GLU A 74 -9.11 7.69 12.05
N ILE A 75 -7.85 7.44 11.69
CA ILE A 75 -7.15 8.15 10.61
C ILE A 75 -7.83 7.95 9.25
N LEU A 76 -8.32 6.73 8.97
CA LEU A 76 -8.97 6.41 7.69
C LEU A 76 -10.38 7.00 7.54
N ARG A 77 -10.99 7.49 8.63
CA ARG A 77 -12.36 8.05 8.63
C ARG A 77 -12.39 9.58 8.49
N GLU A 78 -11.28 10.28 8.69
CA GLU A 78 -11.14 11.72 8.45
C GLU A 78 -10.78 12.02 6.99
#